data_AF-A0A448MTH9-F1
#
_entry.id   AF-A0A448MTH9-F1
#
_cell.length_a   1.000
_cell.length_b   1.000
_cell.length_c   1.000
_cell.angle_alpha   90.00
_cell.angle_beta   90.00
_cell.angle_gamma   90.00
#
_symmetry.space_group_name_H-M   'P 1'
#
loop_
_entity.id
_entity.type
_entity.pdbx_description
1 polymer ?
#
loop_
_entity_poly.entity_id
_entity_poly.type
_entity_poly.pdbx_seq_one_letter_code
_entity_poly.pdbx_strand_id
1 'polypeptide(L)'
;MAKLQQTPSLVTLFEEIELPLLSVLSHMERTGVLIDSDALFMQSNEITARLTALEAQAYELAGQTFNLASTKQLQEILFDKLGLPVLQKTPKGAPSTNEEVLEELAYSHELPKVLVEHRGLSKLKSTYTDKLPQMVDPNTGRVHTSYHQAVTATGRLSSSDPNLQNIPIRNEEGRRIRQAFIAREGYSVVAADYSQIELRIMAHLSQDQGLINAFAQGKDIHRSTAAEIFGVPLDEVTSEQRRNAKAINFGLIYGMSAFGLSRQLGIPRGDAQNIWIYISNVTREYKPLCRISAKKPKHRAMWKPYSVAVYICRILTRVTQCAAKVQNGLLSMHQCKVRLRILLNVR
;
A
#
# COMPACT_ATOMS: atom_id res chain seq x y z
N MET A 1 -23.90 0.52 25.38
CA MET A 1 -24.20 -0.94 25.32
C MET A 1 -25.53 -1.32 24.72
N ALA A 2 -26.66 -0.67 25.02
CA ALA A 2 -27.98 -1.09 24.51
C ALA A 2 -28.07 -1.25 22.97
N LYS A 3 -27.39 -0.40 22.18
CA LYS A 3 -27.32 -0.54 20.71
C LYS A 3 -26.42 -1.68 20.23
N LEU A 4 -25.34 -1.98 20.95
CA LEU A 4 -24.37 -3.03 20.60
C LEU A 4 -24.95 -4.42 20.88
N GLN A 5 -25.69 -4.56 21.99
CA GLN A 5 -26.35 -5.80 22.41
C GLN A 5 -27.40 -6.30 21.40
N GLN A 6 -27.92 -5.43 20.54
CA GLN A 6 -28.84 -5.81 19.45
C GLN A 6 -28.16 -6.64 18.35
N THR A 7 -26.83 -6.71 18.33
CA THR A 7 -26.06 -7.48 17.34
C THR A 7 -24.99 -8.32 18.04
N PRO A 8 -25.30 -9.57 18.45
CA PRO A 8 -24.39 -10.41 19.23
C PRO A 8 -23.00 -10.57 18.60
N SER A 9 -22.90 -10.65 17.27
CA SER A 9 -21.61 -10.75 16.59
C SER A 9 -20.70 -9.53 16.77
N LEU A 10 -21.27 -8.34 16.96
CA LEU A 10 -20.51 -7.11 17.25
C LEU A 10 -20.10 -7.05 18.73
N VAL A 11 -20.90 -7.62 19.63
CA VAL A 11 -20.51 -7.80 21.04
C VAL A 11 -19.27 -8.68 21.11
N THR A 12 -19.30 -9.85 20.46
CA THR A 12 -18.14 -10.76 20.41
C THR A 12 -16.90 -10.08 19.80
N LEU A 13 -17.05 -9.36 18.68
CA LEU A 13 -15.94 -8.61 18.07
C LEU A 13 -15.34 -7.59 19.05
N PHE A 14 -16.20 -6.84 19.73
CA PHE A 14 -15.78 -5.82 20.68
C PHE A 14 -15.06 -6.43 21.90
N GLU A 15 -15.61 -7.49 22.48
CA GLU A 15 -15.10 -8.12 23.71
C GLU A 15 -13.87 -9.00 23.48
N GLU A 16 -13.81 -9.72 22.36
CA GLU A 16 -12.74 -10.69 22.09
C GLU A 16 -11.59 -10.13 21.25
N ILE A 17 -11.81 -9.04 20.52
CA ILE A 17 -10.80 -8.45 19.63
C ILE A 17 -10.50 -7.01 20.00
N GLU A 18 -11.49 -6.12 19.91
CA GLU A 18 -11.23 -4.69 20.00
C GLU A 18 -10.75 -4.28 21.40
N LEU A 19 -11.41 -4.75 22.47
CA LEU A 19 -11.03 -4.47 23.85
C LEU A 19 -9.66 -5.06 24.23
N PRO A 20 -9.36 -6.36 23.99
CA PRO A 20 -8.04 -6.92 24.28
C PRO A 20 -6.92 -6.22 23.50
N LEU A 21 -7.18 -5.84 22.24
CA LEU A 21 -6.21 -5.16 21.37
C LEU A 21 -5.76 -3.81 21.94
N LEU A 22 -6.63 -3.08 22.67
CA LEU A 22 -6.25 -1.80 23.30
C LEU A 22 -5.03 -1.94 24.20
N SER A 23 -4.97 -3.02 24.99
CA SER A 23 -3.82 -3.25 25.87
C SER A 23 -2.55 -3.47 25.06
N VAL A 24 -2.61 -4.23 23.96
CA VAL A 24 -1.47 -4.48 23.08
C VAL A 24 -1.00 -3.18 22.42
N LEU A 25 -1.92 -2.38 21.87
CA LEU A 25 -1.59 -1.09 21.27
C LEU A 25 -0.97 -0.14 22.28
N SER A 26 -1.53 -0.03 23.48
CA SER A 26 -0.96 0.81 24.54
C SER A 26 0.48 0.41 24.89
N HIS A 27 0.78 -0.89 24.98
CA HIS A 27 2.16 -1.34 25.19
C HIS A 27 3.06 -1.00 24.01
N MET A 28 2.58 -1.18 22.76
CA MET A 28 3.35 -0.84 21.55
C MET A 28 3.67 0.65 21.50
N GLU A 29 2.69 1.52 21.71
CA GLU A 29 2.85 2.97 21.71
C GLU A 29 3.81 3.43 22.81
N ARG A 30 3.64 2.95 24.04
CA ARG A 30 4.52 3.30 25.17
C ARG A 30 5.94 2.76 25.02
N THR A 31 6.11 1.64 24.32
CA THR A 31 7.44 1.08 24.04
C THR A 31 8.16 1.92 22.99
N GLY A 32 7.46 2.36 21.94
CA GLY A 32 8.06 3.12 20.83
C GLY A 32 9.10 2.31 20.03
N VAL A 33 9.70 2.96 19.04
CA VAL A 33 10.74 2.39 18.18
C VAL A 33 12.05 3.17 18.28
N LEU A 34 13.18 2.48 18.26
CA LEU A 34 14.49 3.13 18.23
C LEU A 34 14.83 3.50 16.80
N ILE A 35 15.36 4.71 16.63
CA ILE A 35 15.88 5.17 15.34
C ILE A 35 17.34 5.59 15.47
N ASP A 36 18.09 5.43 14.40
CA ASP A 36 19.42 6.01 14.22
C ASP A 36 19.26 7.43 13.63
N SER A 37 19.24 8.43 14.52
CA SER A 37 19.08 9.83 14.14
C SER A 37 20.25 10.36 13.32
N ASP A 38 21.46 9.86 13.56
CA ASP A 38 22.67 10.30 12.85
C ASP A 38 22.65 9.78 11.40
N ALA A 39 22.24 8.52 11.21
CA ALA A 39 22.03 7.96 9.87
C ALA A 39 20.99 8.75 9.06
N LEU A 40 19.88 9.15 9.70
CA LEU A 40 18.86 9.98 9.06
C LEU A 40 19.36 11.39 8.74
N PHE A 41 20.18 11.98 9.62
CA PHE A 41 20.78 13.30 9.40
C PHE A 41 21.77 13.28 8.22
N MET A 42 22.65 12.26 8.15
CA MET A 42 23.56 12.08 7.02
C MET A 42 22.80 11.94 5.70
N GLN A 43 21.75 11.09 5.69
CA GLN A 43 20.90 10.95 4.52
C GLN A 43 20.20 12.27 4.14
N SER A 44 19.75 13.07 5.11
CA SER A 44 19.14 14.37 4.86
C SER A 44 20.09 15.33 4.13
N ASN A 45 21.37 15.34 4.51
CA ASN A 45 22.39 16.18 3.87
C ASN A 45 22.65 15.75 2.42
N GLU A 46 22.76 14.44 2.16
CA GLU A 46 22.90 13.90 0.80
C GLU A 46 21.69 14.24 -0.08
N ILE A 47 20.48 14.06 0.46
CA ILE A 47 19.25 14.41 -0.24
C ILE A 47 19.21 15.92 -0.53
N THR A 48 19.66 16.76 0.40
CA THR A 48 19.73 18.22 0.20
C THR A 48 20.63 18.57 -0.98
N ALA A 49 21.84 18.01 -1.04
CA ALA A 49 22.76 18.25 -2.15
C ALA A 49 22.16 17.82 -3.50
N ARG A 50 21.48 16.66 -3.53
CA ARG A 50 20.80 16.18 -4.73
C ARG A 50 19.62 17.06 -5.14
N LEU A 51 18.83 17.55 -4.19
CA LEU A 51 17.72 18.47 -4.45
C LEU A 51 18.21 19.77 -5.07
N THR A 52 19.28 20.37 -4.54
CA THR A 52 19.88 21.59 -5.12
C THR A 52 20.36 21.36 -6.55
N ALA A 53 20.96 20.21 -6.85
CA ALA A 53 21.38 19.87 -8.21
C ALA A 53 20.18 19.70 -9.17
N LEU A 54 19.12 19.02 -8.72
CA LEU A 54 17.89 18.84 -9.51
C LEU A 54 17.15 20.16 -9.75
N GLU A 55 17.17 21.06 -8.77
CA GLU A 55 16.59 22.39 -8.90
C GLU A 55 17.32 23.23 -9.96
N ALA A 56 18.66 23.23 -9.94
CA ALA A 56 19.46 23.89 -10.97
C ALA A 56 19.19 23.32 -12.38
N GLN A 57 19.11 21.99 -12.51
CA GLN A 57 18.75 21.33 -13.77
C GLN A 57 17.34 21.71 -14.23
N ALA A 58 16.38 21.78 -13.31
CA ALA A 58 15.02 22.20 -13.65
C ALA A 58 14.97 23.65 -14.18
N TYR A 59 15.78 24.55 -13.62
CA TYR A 59 15.87 25.94 -14.07
C TYR A 59 16.47 26.07 -15.47
N GLU A 60 17.50 25.29 -15.75
CA GLU A 60 18.11 25.21 -17.08
C GLU A 60 17.11 24.70 -18.11
N LEU A 61 16.45 23.58 -17.83
CA LEU A 61 15.45 22.97 -18.72
C LEU A 61 14.20 23.85 -18.92
N ALA A 62 13.80 24.63 -17.91
CA ALA A 62 12.68 25.56 -18.02
C ALA A 62 13.07 26.93 -18.63
N GLY A 63 14.38 27.21 -18.75
CA GLY A 63 14.92 28.50 -19.18
C GLY A 63 14.50 29.68 -18.28
N GLN A 64 14.17 29.41 -17.01
CA GLN A 64 13.85 30.42 -15.99
C GLN A 64 13.83 29.78 -14.60
N THR A 65 14.01 30.61 -13.57
CA THR A 65 13.79 30.21 -12.17
C THR A 65 12.30 30.18 -11.83
N PHE A 66 11.88 29.23 -11.00
CA PHE A 66 10.50 29.11 -10.54
C PHE A 66 10.42 28.26 -9.26
N ASN A 67 9.31 28.31 -8.56
CA ASN A 67 9.10 27.48 -7.37
C ASN A 67 8.63 26.07 -7.77
N LEU A 68 9.51 25.06 -7.65
CA LEU A 68 9.20 23.65 -7.92
C LEU A 68 8.10 23.06 -7.00
N ALA A 69 7.83 23.67 -5.85
CA ALA A 69 6.72 23.27 -4.97
C ALA A 69 5.38 23.89 -5.40
N SER A 70 5.39 24.91 -6.26
CA SER A 70 4.18 25.59 -6.74
C SER A 70 3.57 24.87 -7.93
N THR A 71 2.45 24.17 -7.70
CA THR A 71 1.67 23.52 -8.75
C THR A 71 1.27 24.47 -9.88
N LYS A 72 0.99 25.74 -9.55
CA LYS A 72 0.59 26.75 -10.54
C LYS A 72 1.74 27.11 -11.48
N GLN A 73 2.92 27.40 -10.94
CA GLN A 73 4.09 27.74 -11.75
C GLN A 73 4.55 26.54 -12.59
N LEU A 74 4.43 25.33 -12.06
CA LEU A 74 4.67 24.11 -12.83
C LEU A 74 3.71 23.95 -14.00
N GLN A 75 2.43 24.25 -13.82
CA GLN A 75 1.45 24.21 -14.90
C GLN A 75 1.79 25.22 -16.00
N GLU A 76 2.11 26.46 -15.62
CA GLU A 76 2.50 27.53 -16.55
C GLU A 76 3.75 27.11 -17.36
N ILE A 77 4.75 26.52 -16.71
CA ILE A 77 5.97 26.08 -17.39
C ILE A 77 5.72 24.90 -18.32
N LEU A 78 5.08 23.84 -17.82
CA LEU A 78 4.93 22.60 -18.59
C LEU A 78 3.96 22.78 -19.77
N PHE A 79 2.83 23.44 -19.55
CA PHE A 79 1.75 23.47 -20.54
C PHE A 79 1.73 24.75 -21.37
N ASP A 80 2.03 25.91 -20.78
CA ASP A 80 1.97 27.18 -21.52
C ASP A 80 3.31 27.50 -22.21
N LYS A 81 4.44 27.40 -21.48
CA LYS A 81 5.76 27.75 -22.01
C LYS A 81 6.38 26.63 -22.87
N LEU A 82 6.39 25.40 -22.36
CA LEU A 82 6.95 24.24 -23.07
C LEU A 82 5.95 23.57 -24.02
N GLY A 83 4.66 23.93 -23.94
CA GLY A 83 3.63 23.43 -24.85
C GLY A 83 3.37 21.92 -24.73
N LEU A 84 3.67 21.30 -23.57
CA LEU A 84 3.46 19.87 -23.39
C LEU A 84 1.96 19.52 -23.40
N PRO A 85 1.57 18.31 -23.84
CA PRO A 85 0.17 17.93 -23.93
C PRO A 85 -0.48 17.77 -22.54
N VAL A 86 -1.72 18.25 -22.40
CA VAL A 86 -2.52 18.06 -21.18
C VAL A 86 -3.17 16.68 -21.19
N LEU A 87 -2.57 15.73 -20.47
CA LEU A 87 -3.03 14.33 -20.42
C LEU A 87 -4.22 14.12 -19.47
N GLN A 88 -4.28 14.89 -18.38
CA GLN A 88 -5.33 14.81 -17.37
C GLN A 88 -5.63 16.19 -16.79
N LYS A 89 -6.87 16.41 -16.34
CA LYS A 89 -7.30 17.60 -15.63
C LYS A 89 -7.72 17.26 -14.20
N THR A 90 -7.45 18.17 -13.28
CA THR A 90 -7.93 18.12 -11.90
C THR A 90 -9.46 18.26 -11.85
N PRO A 91 -10.14 17.92 -10.73
CA PRO A 91 -11.58 18.15 -10.59
C PRO A 91 -12.01 19.60 -10.80
N LYS A 92 -11.09 20.56 -10.58
CA LYS A 92 -11.29 21.99 -10.81
C LYS A 92 -11.00 22.44 -12.26
N GLY A 93 -10.69 21.51 -13.16
CA GLY A 93 -10.46 21.77 -14.58
C GLY A 93 -9.04 22.18 -14.97
N ALA A 94 -8.16 22.51 -14.00
CA ALA A 94 -6.77 22.85 -14.27
C ALA A 94 -5.96 21.62 -14.73
N PRO A 95 -4.95 21.76 -15.60
CA PRO A 95 -4.05 20.67 -16.00
C PRO A 95 -3.43 19.97 -14.79
N SER A 96 -3.42 18.63 -14.78
CA SER A 96 -2.84 17.87 -13.67
C SER A 96 -1.32 17.83 -13.79
N THR A 97 -0.62 17.98 -12.67
CA THR A 97 0.81 17.69 -12.57
C THR A 97 1.06 16.60 -11.52
N ASN A 98 0.15 15.64 -11.35
CA ASN A 98 0.37 14.49 -10.46
C ASN A 98 1.50 13.58 -10.99
N GLU A 99 1.99 12.69 -10.13
CA GLU A 99 3.11 11.78 -10.42
C GLU A 99 2.87 10.97 -11.71
N GLU A 100 1.69 10.38 -11.88
CA GLU A 100 1.32 9.61 -13.09
C GLU A 100 1.44 10.44 -14.39
N VAL A 101 0.95 11.69 -14.39
CA VAL A 101 1.04 12.56 -15.57
C VAL A 101 2.48 12.98 -15.84
N LEU A 102 3.27 13.26 -14.80
CA LEU A 102 4.67 13.62 -14.99
C LEU A 102 5.51 12.44 -15.46
N GLU A 103 5.23 11.23 -15.00
CA GLU A 103 5.88 10.00 -15.50
C GLU A 103 5.57 9.78 -16.99
N GLU A 104 4.34 10.04 -17.43
CA GLU A 104 3.96 9.92 -18.85
C GLU A 104 4.60 11.04 -19.70
N LEU A 105 4.66 12.27 -19.19
CA LEU A 105 5.36 13.37 -19.86
C LEU A 105 6.89 13.20 -19.86
N ALA A 106 7.44 12.41 -18.95
CA ALA A 106 8.88 12.15 -18.90
C ALA A 106 9.39 11.34 -20.11
N TYR A 107 8.50 10.68 -20.86
CA TYR A 107 8.87 10.03 -22.13
C TYR A 107 9.16 11.03 -23.25
N SER A 108 8.56 12.22 -23.20
CA SER A 108 8.68 13.24 -24.25
C SER A 108 9.59 14.39 -23.87
N HIS A 109 9.80 14.66 -22.58
CA HIS A 109 10.60 15.78 -22.11
C HIS A 109 11.37 15.46 -20.83
N GLU A 110 12.57 16.00 -20.66
CA GLU A 110 13.44 15.72 -19.52
C GLU A 110 12.99 16.41 -18.22
N LEU A 111 12.46 17.64 -18.31
CA LEU A 111 11.97 18.39 -17.13
C LEU A 111 10.98 17.58 -16.24
N PRO A 112 9.92 16.93 -16.78
CA PRO A 112 9.06 16.05 -15.97
C PRO A 112 9.82 14.96 -15.19
N LYS A 113 10.87 14.36 -15.77
CA LYS A 113 11.70 13.34 -15.09
C LYS A 113 12.41 13.93 -13.87
N VAL A 114 13.03 15.11 -14.04
CA VAL A 114 13.70 15.85 -12.96
C VAL A 114 12.69 16.21 -11.85
N LEU A 115 11.48 16.63 -12.23
CA LEU A 115 10.42 16.99 -11.29
C LEU A 115 9.90 15.79 -10.47
N VAL A 116 9.76 14.62 -11.09
CA VAL A 116 9.37 13.38 -10.38
C VAL A 116 10.43 13.02 -9.34
N GLU A 117 11.71 13.03 -9.73
CA GLU A 117 12.81 12.73 -8.81
C GLU A 117 12.87 13.75 -7.65
N HIS A 118 12.81 15.05 -7.97
CA HIS A 118 12.85 16.13 -6.98
C HIS A 118 11.70 15.99 -5.97
N ARG A 119 10.47 15.74 -6.43
CA ARG A 119 9.31 15.57 -5.54
C ARG A 119 9.41 14.31 -4.68
N GLY A 120 9.92 13.21 -5.24
CA GLY A 120 10.18 11.98 -4.50
C GLY A 120 11.13 12.25 -3.33
N LEU A 121 12.30 12.83 -3.61
CA LEU A 121 13.32 13.16 -2.62
C LEU A 121 12.85 14.21 -1.60
N SER A 122 12.21 15.28 -2.05
CA SER A 122 11.69 16.34 -1.17
C SER A 122 10.66 15.80 -0.18
N LYS A 123 9.78 14.88 -0.62
CA LYS A 123 8.84 14.17 0.25
C LYS A 123 9.54 13.27 1.25
N LEU A 124 10.53 12.49 0.81
CA LEU A 124 11.33 11.64 1.71
C LEU A 124 12.02 12.47 2.80
N LYS A 125 12.61 13.60 2.42
CA LYS A 125 13.32 14.49 3.34
C LYS A 125 12.39 15.10 4.40
N SER A 126 11.35 15.80 3.93
CA SER A 126 10.41 16.53 4.78
C SER A 126 9.56 15.62 5.68
N THR A 127 9.24 14.41 5.22
CA THR A 127 8.34 13.51 5.94
C THR A 127 9.09 12.60 6.91
N TYR A 128 10.33 12.20 6.58
CA TYR A 128 11.06 11.19 7.34
C TYR A 128 12.40 11.70 7.87
N THR A 129 13.37 12.04 7.01
CA THR A 129 14.76 12.27 7.46
C THR A 129 14.91 13.51 8.34
N ASP A 130 14.16 14.59 8.07
CA ASP A 130 14.18 15.79 8.91
C ASP A 130 13.29 15.65 10.15
N LYS A 131 12.12 15.04 9.96
CA LYS A 131 11.04 15.07 10.94
C LYS A 131 11.21 14.02 12.03
N LEU A 132 11.59 12.78 11.68
CA LEU A 132 11.67 11.69 12.66
C LEU A 132 12.69 11.95 13.78
N PRO A 133 13.91 12.47 13.52
CA PRO A 133 14.86 12.79 14.59
C PRO A 133 14.31 13.81 15.59
N GLN A 134 13.47 14.75 15.14
CA GLN A 134 12.84 15.77 15.99
C GLN A 134 11.69 15.22 16.84
N MET A 135 11.21 14.00 16.54
CA MET A 135 10.10 13.33 17.22
C MET A 135 10.58 12.27 18.22
N VAL A 136 11.88 12.22 18.50
CA VAL A 136 12.44 11.34 19.54
C VAL A 136 12.07 11.90 20.90
N ASP A 137 11.43 11.09 21.74
CA ASP A 137 11.13 11.45 23.12
C ASP A 137 12.42 11.47 23.94
N PRO A 138 12.74 12.57 24.65
CA PRO A 138 13.99 12.72 25.38
C PRO A 138 14.11 11.78 26.59
N ASN A 139 13.00 11.29 27.14
CA ASN A 139 12.99 10.39 28.30
C ASN A 139 13.25 8.94 27.90
N THR A 140 12.76 8.52 26.72
CA THR A 140 12.87 7.13 26.25
C THR A 140 13.97 6.93 25.22
N GLY A 141 14.38 8.00 24.52
CA GLY A 141 15.25 7.95 23.36
C GLY A 141 14.61 7.27 22.15
N ARG A 142 13.27 7.23 22.08
CA ARG A 142 12.52 6.49 21.04
C ARG A 142 11.45 7.35 20.40
N VAL A 143 11.03 6.96 19.19
CA VAL A 143 9.88 7.56 18.52
C VAL A 143 8.62 6.79 18.90
N HIS A 144 7.60 7.52 19.33
CA HIS A 144 6.31 6.96 19.73
C HIS A 144 5.25 7.37 18.70
N THR A 145 4.52 6.39 18.15
CA THR A 145 3.41 6.62 17.22
C THR A 145 2.08 6.46 17.96
N SER A 146 1.00 7.00 17.41
CA SER A 146 -0.37 6.74 17.88
C SER A 146 -1.12 5.85 16.90
N TYR A 147 -1.62 4.70 17.37
CA TYR A 147 -2.45 3.77 16.60
C TYR A 147 -3.93 4.04 16.84
N HIS A 148 -4.63 4.45 15.79
CA HIS A 148 -6.04 4.75 15.84
C HIS A 148 -6.87 3.54 15.41
N GLN A 149 -7.68 3.03 16.33
CA GLN A 149 -8.50 1.83 16.13
C GLN A 149 -9.86 2.12 15.50
N ALA A 150 -10.43 3.32 15.70
CA ALA A 150 -11.80 3.66 15.32
C ALA A 150 -11.91 4.68 14.15
N VAL A 151 -10.87 4.81 13.33
CA VAL A 151 -10.83 5.83 12.25
C VAL A 151 -11.18 5.26 10.87
N THR A 152 -10.69 4.07 10.53
CA THR A 152 -10.88 3.54 9.17
C THR A 152 -12.20 2.80 9.01
N ALA A 153 -12.88 3.00 7.89
CA ALA A 153 -14.14 2.31 7.60
C ALA A 153 -13.98 0.79 7.42
N THR A 154 -12.75 0.32 7.18
CA THR A 154 -12.39 -1.08 6.95
C THR A 154 -11.96 -1.84 8.20
N GLY A 155 -11.96 -1.21 9.38
CA GLY A 155 -11.43 -1.81 10.62
C GLY A 155 -9.91 -1.99 10.63
N ARG A 156 -9.17 -1.33 9.72
CA ARG A 156 -7.71 -1.25 9.77
C ARG A 156 -7.30 -0.24 10.83
N LEU A 157 -6.17 -0.49 11.49
CA LEU A 157 -5.48 0.54 12.25
C LEU A 157 -4.93 1.60 11.30
N SER A 158 -4.98 2.86 11.70
CA SER A 158 -4.16 3.92 11.11
C SER A 158 -3.12 4.39 12.13
N SER A 159 -2.03 5.02 11.67
CA SER A 159 -1.02 5.61 12.57
C SER A 159 -0.79 7.09 12.28
N SER A 160 -0.57 7.88 13.32
CA SER A 160 -0.18 9.29 13.23
C SER A 160 0.87 9.64 14.28
N ASP A 161 1.48 10.81 14.11
CA ASP A 161 2.35 11.47 15.09
C ASP A 161 3.51 10.61 15.64
N PRO A 162 4.37 10.02 14.79
CA PRO A 162 4.35 10.02 13.31
C PRO A 162 3.65 8.79 12.73
N ASN A 163 3.27 8.84 11.44
CA ASN A 163 2.76 7.67 10.74
C ASN A 163 3.91 6.68 10.45
N LEU A 164 3.93 5.56 11.17
CA LEU A 164 4.93 4.50 11.00
C LEU A 164 4.47 3.33 10.11
N GLN A 165 3.24 3.39 9.59
CA GLN A 165 2.73 2.38 8.65
C GLN A 165 3.12 2.65 7.20
N ASN A 166 3.49 3.90 6.86
CA ASN A 166 3.82 4.31 5.50
C ASN A 166 5.33 4.50 5.25
N ILE A 167 6.19 3.89 6.08
CA ILE A 167 7.65 3.97 5.89
C ILE A 167 8.04 3.40 4.52
N PRO A 168 8.79 4.17 3.70
CA PRO A 168 9.11 3.78 2.33
C PRO A 168 10.00 2.53 2.26
N ILE A 169 9.87 1.74 1.19
CA ILE A 169 10.65 0.51 0.95
C ILE A 169 11.03 0.27 -0.53
N ARG A 170 10.35 0.97 -1.46
CA ARG A 170 10.43 0.63 -2.88
C ARG A 170 11.79 1.01 -3.49
N ASN A 171 12.21 2.26 -3.30
CA ASN A 171 13.47 2.81 -3.79
C ASN A 171 14.58 2.70 -2.74
N GLU A 172 15.82 2.89 -3.20
CA GLU A 172 17.02 2.80 -2.37
C GLU A 172 16.99 3.79 -1.19
N GLU A 173 16.71 5.07 -1.47
CA GLU A 173 16.57 6.09 -0.44
C GLU A 173 15.50 5.73 0.62
N GLY A 174 14.39 5.15 0.19
CA GLY A 174 13.37 4.64 1.11
C GLY A 174 13.87 3.48 1.97
N ARG A 175 14.67 2.57 1.40
CA ARG A 175 15.27 1.46 2.15
C ARG A 175 16.26 1.95 3.20
N ARG A 176 17.04 2.99 2.88
CA ARG A 176 17.96 3.65 3.83
C ARG A 176 17.22 4.25 5.02
N ILE A 177 16.09 4.94 4.78
CA ILE A 177 15.20 5.40 5.86
C ILE A 177 14.74 4.24 6.74
N ARG A 178 14.36 3.10 6.12
CA ARG A 178 13.93 1.92 6.87
C ARG A 178 15.06 1.27 7.67
N GLN A 179 16.30 1.33 7.20
CA GLN A 179 17.49 0.82 7.91
C GLN A 179 17.79 1.62 9.18
N ALA A 180 17.39 2.89 9.24
CA ALA A 180 17.51 3.69 10.44
C ALA A 180 16.60 3.20 11.59
N PHE A 181 15.61 2.34 11.34
CA PHE A 181 14.82 1.71 12.40
C PHE A 181 15.57 0.50 12.96
N ILE A 182 16.22 0.71 14.11
CA ILE A 182 17.18 -0.24 14.68
C ILE A 182 16.63 -0.94 15.94
N ALA A 183 17.27 -2.05 16.31
CA ALA A 183 17.04 -2.68 17.61
C ALA A 183 17.94 -2.05 18.66
N ARG A 184 17.53 -2.13 19.93
CA ARG A 184 18.43 -1.83 21.06
C ARG A 184 19.54 -2.88 21.14
N GLU A 185 20.62 -2.55 21.83
CA GLU A 185 21.75 -3.46 22.03
C GLU A 185 21.32 -4.81 22.63
N GLY A 186 21.82 -5.91 22.06
CA GLY A 186 21.46 -7.28 22.45
C GLY A 186 20.14 -7.79 21.87
N TYR A 187 19.45 -6.99 21.05
CA TYR A 187 18.17 -7.35 20.42
C TYR A 187 18.26 -7.34 18.89
N SER A 188 17.25 -7.90 18.24
CA SER A 188 17.11 -7.87 16.78
C SER A 188 15.68 -7.47 16.38
N VAL A 189 15.54 -6.85 15.21
CA VAL A 189 14.23 -6.54 14.64
C VAL A 189 13.72 -7.75 13.87
N VAL A 190 12.53 -8.24 14.25
CA VAL A 190 11.84 -9.31 13.54
C VAL A 190 10.69 -8.71 12.74
N ALA A 191 10.73 -8.90 11.42
CA ALA A 191 9.63 -8.54 10.54
C ALA A 191 8.89 -9.80 10.08
N ALA A 192 7.58 -9.84 10.32
CA ALA A 192 6.69 -10.90 9.86
C ALA A 192 5.58 -10.29 9.01
N ASP A 193 5.39 -10.80 7.80
CA ASP A 193 4.34 -10.37 6.88
C ASP A 193 3.59 -11.58 6.32
N TYR A 194 2.26 -11.47 6.24
CA TYR A 194 1.45 -12.52 5.64
C TYR A 194 1.62 -12.52 4.13
N SER A 195 2.00 -13.67 3.58
CA SER A 195 2.13 -13.82 2.14
C SER A 195 0.77 -13.70 1.45
N GLN A 196 0.52 -12.56 0.79
CA GLN A 196 -0.66 -12.31 -0.05
C GLN A 196 -1.99 -12.48 0.72
N ILE A 197 -2.07 -11.93 1.94
CA ILE A 197 -3.22 -12.12 2.84
C ILE A 197 -4.57 -11.80 2.19
N GLU A 198 -4.67 -10.72 1.44
CA GLU A 198 -5.94 -10.30 0.82
C GLU A 198 -6.42 -11.30 -0.23
N LEU A 199 -5.52 -11.85 -1.04
CA LEU A 199 -5.86 -12.88 -2.03
C LEU A 199 -6.23 -14.20 -1.35
N ARG A 200 -5.59 -14.55 -0.23
CA ARG A 200 -5.97 -15.74 0.56
C ARG A 200 -7.36 -15.58 1.18
N ILE A 201 -7.67 -14.40 1.69
CA ILE A 201 -8.99 -14.06 2.21
C ILE A 201 -10.01 -14.11 1.07
N MET A 202 -9.67 -13.58 -0.11
CA MET A 202 -10.52 -13.72 -1.30
C MET A 202 -10.77 -15.18 -1.64
N ALA A 203 -9.73 -16.02 -1.75
CA ALA A 203 -9.89 -17.45 -2.01
C ALA A 203 -10.83 -18.11 -0.99
N HIS A 204 -10.66 -17.80 0.30
CA HIS A 204 -11.53 -18.31 1.35
C HIS A 204 -12.98 -17.78 1.24
N LEU A 205 -13.19 -16.49 0.99
CA LEU A 205 -14.54 -15.92 0.89
C LEU A 205 -15.27 -16.39 -0.38
N SER A 206 -14.51 -16.63 -1.43
CA SER A 206 -14.99 -17.04 -2.74
C SER A 206 -15.43 -18.49 -2.82
N GLN A 207 -14.77 -19.35 -2.05
CA GLN A 207 -14.79 -20.80 -2.25
C GLN A 207 -14.36 -21.23 -3.67
N ASP A 208 -13.66 -20.37 -4.42
CA ASP A 208 -13.15 -20.69 -5.75
C ASP A 208 -12.08 -21.78 -5.63
N GLN A 209 -12.40 -22.95 -6.16
CA GLN A 209 -11.55 -24.12 -6.02
C GLN A 209 -10.22 -23.94 -6.76
N GLY A 210 -10.18 -23.12 -7.83
CA GLY A 210 -8.95 -22.80 -8.56
C GLY A 210 -7.95 -22.04 -7.69
N LEU A 211 -8.39 -20.94 -7.05
CA LEU A 211 -7.62 -20.11 -6.14
C LEU A 211 -7.24 -20.86 -4.87
N ILE A 212 -8.16 -21.63 -4.29
CA ILE A 212 -7.88 -22.46 -3.11
C ILE A 212 -6.80 -23.49 -3.44
N ASN A 213 -6.93 -24.23 -4.55
CA ASN A 213 -5.95 -25.21 -4.99
C ASN A 213 -4.60 -24.56 -5.31
N ALA A 214 -4.60 -23.40 -5.96
CA ALA A 214 -3.38 -22.64 -6.25
C ALA A 214 -2.63 -22.29 -4.96
N PHE A 215 -3.33 -21.79 -3.93
CA PHE A 215 -2.72 -21.49 -2.64
C PHE A 215 -2.30 -22.72 -1.84
N ALA A 216 -3.07 -23.81 -1.93
CA ALA A 216 -2.76 -25.08 -1.27
C ALA A 216 -1.46 -25.67 -1.83
N GLN A 217 -1.32 -25.67 -3.17
CA GLN A 217 -0.16 -26.17 -3.91
C GLN A 217 1.02 -25.19 -3.97
N GLY A 218 0.90 -23.98 -3.41
CA GLY A 218 1.97 -22.99 -3.41
C GLY A 218 2.26 -22.36 -4.77
N LYS A 219 1.31 -22.41 -5.71
CA LYS A 219 1.44 -21.83 -7.05
C LYS A 219 1.47 -20.30 -6.99
N ASP A 220 2.17 -19.69 -7.94
CA ASP A 220 2.19 -18.24 -8.11
C ASP A 220 0.93 -17.78 -8.85
N ILE A 221 -0.07 -17.35 -8.07
CA ILE A 221 -1.37 -16.93 -8.60
C ILE A 221 -1.24 -15.81 -9.62
N HIS A 222 -0.29 -14.89 -9.44
CA HIS A 222 -0.10 -13.81 -10.40
C HIS A 222 0.41 -14.34 -11.75
N ARG A 223 1.25 -15.38 -11.75
CA ARG A 223 1.65 -16.05 -12.98
C ARG A 223 0.48 -16.86 -13.57
N SER A 224 -0.30 -17.56 -12.75
CA SER A 224 -1.50 -18.27 -13.24
C SER A 224 -2.49 -17.33 -13.91
N THR A 225 -2.82 -16.21 -13.26
CA THR A 225 -3.70 -15.18 -13.84
C THR A 225 -3.08 -14.57 -15.10
N ALA A 226 -1.77 -14.33 -15.14
CA ALA A 226 -1.11 -13.81 -16.32
C ALA A 226 -1.17 -14.80 -17.50
N ALA A 227 -0.83 -16.07 -17.26
CA ALA A 227 -0.89 -17.14 -18.27
C ALA A 227 -2.28 -17.20 -18.92
N GLU A 228 -3.33 -17.11 -18.10
CA GLU A 228 -4.71 -17.15 -18.53
C GLU A 228 -5.15 -15.89 -19.29
N ILE A 229 -4.79 -14.70 -18.80
CA ILE A 229 -5.14 -13.41 -19.45
C ILE A 229 -4.42 -13.24 -20.78
N PHE A 230 -3.14 -13.60 -20.84
CA PHE A 230 -2.29 -13.41 -22.02
C PHE A 230 -2.28 -14.63 -22.95
N GLY A 231 -2.95 -15.73 -22.57
CA GLY A 231 -3.02 -16.95 -23.36
C GLY A 231 -1.66 -17.65 -23.55
N VAL A 232 -0.75 -17.51 -22.59
CA VAL A 232 0.62 -18.07 -22.65
C VAL A 232 0.81 -19.19 -21.61
N PRO A 233 1.66 -20.20 -21.88
CA PRO A 233 2.07 -21.17 -20.87
C PRO A 233 2.64 -20.52 -19.60
N LEU A 234 2.47 -21.18 -18.44
CA LEU A 234 2.88 -20.67 -17.12
C LEU A 234 4.37 -20.33 -17.01
N ASP A 235 5.20 -21.07 -17.72
CA ASP A 235 6.65 -20.94 -17.84
C ASP A 235 7.04 -19.75 -18.72
N GLU A 236 6.26 -19.44 -19.75
CA GLU A 236 6.47 -18.31 -20.66
C GLU A 236 6.00 -16.96 -20.10
N VAL A 237 5.33 -16.95 -18.94
CA VAL A 237 4.89 -15.70 -18.30
C VAL A 237 6.08 -14.80 -17.94
N THR A 238 6.14 -13.63 -18.56
CA THR A 238 7.19 -12.65 -18.27
C THR A 238 7.01 -11.98 -16.91
N SER A 239 8.09 -11.41 -16.36
CA SER A 239 8.05 -10.64 -15.12
C SER A 239 7.09 -9.44 -15.22
N GLU A 240 6.98 -8.83 -16.39
CA GLU A 240 6.07 -7.73 -16.67
C GLU A 240 4.61 -8.19 -16.68
N GLN A 241 4.29 -9.27 -17.40
CA GLN A 241 2.94 -9.86 -17.42
C GLN A 241 2.48 -10.25 -16.01
N ARG A 242 3.38 -10.83 -15.21
CA ARG A 242 3.13 -11.14 -13.80
C ARG A 242 2.85 -9.88 -12.96
N ARG A 243 3.60 -8.80 -13.16
CA ARG A 243 3.40 -7.52 -12.47
C ARG A 243 2.05 -6.90 -12.84
N ASN A 244 1.68 -6.95 -14.12
CA ASN A 244 0.40 -6.48 -14.61
C ASN A 244 -0.74 -7.30 -14.01
N ALA A 245 -0.67 -8.64 -14.08
CA ALA A 245 -1.66 -9.53 -13.47
C ALA A 245 -1.80 -9.35 -11.95
N LYS A 246 -0.73 -9.01 -11.24
CA LYS A 246 -0.82 -8.61 -9.82
C LYS A 246 -1.70 -7.38 -9.66
N ALA A 247 -1.45 -6.35 -10.47
CA ALA A 247 -2.18 -5.09 -10.38
C ALA A 247 -3.66 -5.24 -10.79
N ILE A 248 -3.94 -6.06 -11.81
CA ILE A 248 -5.30 -6.48 -12.22
C ILE A 248 -6.01 -7.18 -11.06
N ASN A 249 -5.37 -8.20 -10.48
CA ASN A 249 -5.95 -8.99 -9.40
C ASN A 249 -6.42 -8.07 -8.27
N PHE A 250 -5.54 -7.20 -7.75
CA PHE A 250 -5.89 -6.22 -6.71
C PHE A 250 -6.95 -5.22 -7.18
N GLY A 251 -6.79 -4.68 -8.39
CA GLY A 251 -7.75 -3.74 -8.98
C GLY A 251 -9.18 -4.27 -8.95
N LEU A 252 -9.35 -5.52 -9.40
CA LEU A 252 -10.67 -6.15 -9.48
C LEU A 252 -11.26 -6.47 -8.10
N ILE A 253 -10.45 -6.85 -7.10
CA ILE A 253 -10.91 -6.97 -5.69
C ILE A 253 -11.58 -5.66 -5.25
N TYR A 254 -10.99 -4.53 -5.64
CA TYR A 254 -11.44 -3.20 -5.24
C TYR A 254 -12.43 -2.55 -6.21
N GLY A 255 -12.98 -3.32 -7.16
CA GLY A 255 -14.04 -2.85 -8.05
C GLY A 255 -13.54 -2.02 -9.24
N MET A 256 -12.31 -2.26 -9.71
CA MET A 256 -11.80 -1.69 -10.95
C MET A 256 -12.75 -1.97 -12.11
N SER A 257 -13.05 -0.93 -12.89
CA SER A 257 -13.87 -1.03 -14.09
C SER A 257 -13.02 -1.45 -15.30
N ALA A 258 -13.67 -1.96 -16.35
CA ALA A 258 -13.01 -2.22 -17.64
C ALA A 258 -12.26 -0.99 -18.19
N PHE A 259 -12.73 0.23 -17.88
CA PHE A 259 -12.03 1.46 -18.23
C PHE A 259 -10.70 1.62 -17.46
N GLY A 260 -10.72 1.38 -16.15
CA GLY A 260 -9.50 1.39 -15.33
C GLY A 260 -8.52 0.30 -15.75
N LEU A 261 -9.04 -0.87 -16.11
CA LEU A 261 -8.25 -1.99 -16.61
C LEU A 261 -7.57 -1.69 -17.95
N SER A 262 -8.30 -1.09 -18.90
CA SER A 262 -7.76 -0.65 -20.20
C SER A 262 -6.61 0.33 -20.03
N ARG A 263 -6.79 1.35 -19.18
CA ARG A 263 -5.76 2.34 -18.85
C ARG A 263 -4.52 1.69 -18.25
N GLN A 264 -4.69 0.74 -17.34
CA GLN A 264 -3.59 0.11 -16.62
C GLN A 264 -2.79 -0.88 -17.48
N LEU A 265 -3.44 -1.56 -18.43
CA LEU A 265 -2.80 -2.54 -19.30
C LEU A 265 -2.35 -1.95 -20.64
N GLY A 266 -2.73 -0.71 -20.94
CA GLY A 266 -2.46 -0.11 -22.25
C GLY A 266 -3.16 -0.83 -23.41
N ILE A 267 -4.22 -1.59 -23.12
CA ILE A 267 -4.95 -2.38 -24.13
C ILE A 267 -6.25 -1.67 -24.57
N PRO A 268 -6.74 -1.96 -25.80
CA PRO A 268 -8.03 -1.47 -26.26
C PRO A 268 -9.16 -1.76 -25.27
N ARG A 269 -10.12 -0.83 -25.18
CA ARG A 269 -11.25 -0.95 -24.25
C ARG A 269 -12.08 -2.22 -24.48
N GLY A 270 -12.17 -2.70 -25.72
CA GLY A 270 -12.85 -3.96 -26.06
C GLY A 270 -12.20 -5.17 -25.39
N ASP A 271 -10.87 -5.27 -25.50
CA ASP A 271 -10.10 -6.36 -24.90
C ASP A 271 -10.13 -6.28 -23.38
N ALA A 272 -10.00 -5.08 -22.82
CA ALA A 272 -10.17 -4.86 -21.39
C ALA A 272 -11.58 -5.20 -20.92
N GLN A 273 -12.62 -4.95 -21.72
CA GLN A 273 -14.00 -5.32 -21.39
C GLN A 273 -14.16 -6.84 -21.39
N ASN A 274 -13.54 -7.56 -22.33
CA ASN A 274 -13.57 -9.02 -22.38
C ASN A 274 -12.86 -9.63 -21.17
N ILE A 275 -11.65 -9.16 -20.85
CA ILE A 275 -10.89 -9.57 -19.67
C ILE A 275 -11.66 -9.23 -18.39
N TRP A 276 -12.24 -8.03 -18.32
CA TRP A 276 -13.06 -7.61 -17.18
C TRP A 276 -14.29 -8.51 -17.02
N ILE A 277 -15.00 -8.86 -18.09
CA ILE A 277 -16.15 -9.78 -18.06
C ILE A 277 -15.70 -11.17 -17.61
N TYR A 278 -14.61 -11.69 -18.17
CA TYR A 278 -14.05 -13.00 -17.84
C TYR A 278 -13.74 -13.11 -16.34
N ILE A 279 -12.94 -12.18 -15.82
CA ILE A 279 -12.56 -12.20 -14.41
C ILE A 279 -13.75 -11.84 -13.52
N SER A 280 -14.63 -10.94 -13.97
CA SER A 280 -15.88 -10.64 -13.26
C SER A 280 -16.76 -11.88 -13.13
N ASN A 281 -16.77 -12.76 -14.12
CA ASN A 281 -17.48 -14.04 -14.09
C ASN A 281 -16.88 -15.02 -13.09
N VAL A 282 -15.55 -15.09 -12.97
CA VAL A 282 -14.86 -15.82 -11.88
C VAL A 282 -15.25 -15.22 -10.51
N THR A 283 -15.44 -13.91 -10.43
CA THR A 283 -15.95 -13.24 -9.22
C THR A 283 -17.49 -13.20 -9.11
N ARG A 284 -18.25 -13.83 -10.01
CA ARG A 284 -19.72 -13.66 -10.11
C ARG A 284 -20.51 -14.51 -9.12
N GLU A 285 -19.93 -15.57 -8.58
CA GLU A 285 -20.49 -16.30 -7.42
C GLU A 285 -20.58 -15.46 -6.14
N TYR A 286 -20.02 -14.25 -6.13
CA TYR A 286 -19.90 -13.38 -4.96
C TYR A 286 -21.06 -12.38 -4.82
N LYS A 287 -22.07 -12.46 -5.70
CA LYS A 287 -23.26 -11.58 -5.62
C LYS A 287 -24.08 -11.65 -4.32
N PRO A 288 -24.09 -12.72 -3.49
CA PRO A 288 -24.85 -12.69 -2.24
C PRO A 288 -24.33 -11.65 -1.24
N LEU A 289 -23.02 -11.34 -1.25
CA LEU A 289 -22.43 -10.33 -0.35
C LEU A 289 -22.66 -8.88 -0.83
N CYS A 290 -22.85 -8.66 -2.14
CA CYS A 290 -23.28 -7.36 -2.69
C CYS A 290 -24.79 -7.08 -2.52
N ARG A 291 -25.61 -8.10 -2.25
CA ARG A 291 -27.08 -7.98 -2.25
C ARG A 291 -27.70 -7.33 -1.00
N ILE A 292 -26.93 -7.01 0.04
CA ILE A 292 -27.46 -6.28 1.21
C ILE A 292 -27.79 -4.79 0.87
N SER A 293 -27.39 -4.27 -0.31
CA SER A 293 -27.56 -2.84 -0.62
C SER A 293 -28.42 -2.48 -1.85
N ALA A 294 -29.03 -3.42 -2.55
CA ALA A 294 -29.74 -3.11 -3.81
C ALA A 294 -31.22 -2.71 -3.63
N LYS A 295 -31.58 -1.92 -2.61
CA LYS A 295 -32.95 -1.37 -2.46
C LYS A 295 -33.14 0.05 -3.03
N LYS A 296 -32.14 0.69 -3.66
CA LYS A 296 -32.32 1.95 -4.42
C LYS A 296 -31.45 2.01 -5.69
N PRO A 297 -32.04 2.19 -6.90
CA PRO A 297 -31.35 1.99 -8.17
C PRO A 297 -30.55 3.20 -8.69
N LYS A 298 -29.93 4.04 -7.83
CA LYS A 298 -29.19 5.23 -8.31
C LYS A 298 -27.79 5.46 -7.73
N HIS A 299 -27.26 4.59 -6.89
CA HIS A 299 -25.87 4.69 -6.45
C HIS A 299 -25.08 3.43 -6.80
N ARG A 300 -23.94 3.65 -7.46
CA ARG A 300 -22.94 2.67 -7.88
C ARG A 300 -22.72 1.61 -6.79
N ALA A 301 -22.65 0.35 -7.21
CA ALA A 301 -22.30 -0.78 -6.37
C ALA A 301 -20.87 -0.58 -5.82
N MET A 302 -20.78 0.07 -4.66
CA MET A 302 -19.55 0.26 -3.91
C MET A 302 -19.60 -0.71 -2.74
N TRP A 303 -18.59 -1.55 -2.61
CA TRP A 303 -18.40 -2.44 -1.46
C TRP A 303 -18.51 -1.61 -0.19
N LYS A 304 -19.47 -1.89 0.70
CA LYS A 304 -19.42 -1.29 2.03
C LYS A 304 -18.30 -1.98 2.81
N PRO A 305 -17.27 -1.25 3.26
CA PRO A 305 -16.06 -1.86 3.84
C PRO A 305 -16.32 -2.64 5.15
N TYR A 306 -17.45 -2.37 5.81
CA TYR A 306 -17.86 -3.00 7.07
C TYR A 306 -18.04 -4.52 7.01
N SER A 307 -18.62 -5.08 5.94
CA SER A 307 -18.94 -6.52 5.89
C SER A 307 -17.69 -7.39 5.70
N VAL A 308 -16.72 -6.87 4.97
CA VAL A 308 -15.40 -7.51 4.77
C VAL A 308 -14.54 -7.30 6.01
N ALA A 309 -14.55 -6.11 6.62
CA ALA A 309 -13.84 -5.81 7.86
C ALA A 309 -14.18 -6.78 9.02
N VAL A 310 -15.47 -7.01 9.29
CA VAL A 310 -15.93 -7.91 10.36
C VAL A 310 -15.48 -9.36 10.09
N TYR A 311 -15.41 -9.78 8.83
CA TYR A 311 -14.96 -11.12 8.47
C TYR A 311 -13.43 -11.27 8.50
N ILE A 312 -12.69 -10.23 8.08
CA ILE A 312 -11.23 -10.15 8.23
C ILE A 312 -10.85 -10.19 9.72
N CYS A 313 -11.55 -9.46 10.59
CA CYS A 313 -11.34 -9.50 12.04
C CYS A 313 -11.56 -10.91 12.63
N ARG A 314 -12.60 -11.64 12.16
CA ARG A 314 -12.84 -13.05 12.56
C ARG A 314 -11.76 -14.03 12.08
N ILE A 315 -11.15 -13.77 10.93
CA ILE A 315 -10.01 -14.57 10.43
C ILE A 315 -8.77 -14.26 11.27
N LEU A 316 -8.50 -12.99 11.57
CA LEU A 316 -7.35 -12.58 12.37
C LEU A 316 -7.37 -13.16 13.79
N THR A 317 -8.55 -13.36 14.41
CA THR A 317 -8.70 -14.03 15.73
C THR A 317 -8.31 -15.51 15.71
N ARG A 318 -8.61 -16.23 14.63
CA ARG A 318 -8.17 -17.64 14.48
C ARG A 318 -6.69 -17.76 14.17
N VAL A 319 -6.09 -16.72 13.57
CA VAL A 319 -4.66 -16.72 13.21
C VAL A 319 -3.78 -16.22 14.37
N THR A 320 -4.24 -15.30 15.23
CA THR A 320 -3.54 -14.97 16.49
C THR A 320 -3.43 -16.17 17.43
N GLN A 321 -4.45 -17.05 17.46
CA GLN A 321 -4.37 -18.33 18.14
C GLN A 321 -3.30 -19.27 17.53
N CYS A 322 -3.06 -19.18 16.22
CA CYS A 322 -2.04 -19.97 15.53
C CYS A 322 -0.62 -19.42 15.85
N ALA A 323 -0.45 -18.10 15.83
CA ALA A 323 0.80 -17.44 16.22
C ALA A 323 1.16 -17.69 17.70
N ALA A 324 0.19 -17.64 18.60
CA ALA A 324 0.38 -17.99 20.01
C ALA A 324 0.76 -19.47 20.21
N LYS A 325 0.20 -20.38 19.39
CA LYS A 325 0.59 -21.80 19.41
C LYS A 325 2.00 -22.05 18.86
N VAL A 326 2.44 -21.30 17.85
CA VAL A 326 3.84 -21.36 17.37
C VAL A 326 4.80 -20.81 18.44
N GLN A 327 4.45 -19.73 19.12
CA GLN A 327 5.25 -19.15 20.21
C GLN A 327 5.34 -20.07 21.44
N ASN A 328 4.32 -20.89 21.68
CA ASN A 328 4.27 -21.89 22.76
C ASN A 328 4.72 -23.30 22.33
N GLY A 329 5.31 -23.47 21.14
CA GLY A 329 5.85 -24.75 20.67
C GLY A 329 4.81 -25.81 20.28
N LEU A 330 3.53 -25.44 20.16
CA LEU A 330 2.40 -26.34 19.87
C LEU A 330 2.11 -26.49 18.36
N LEU A 331 2.77 -25.72 17.49
CA LEU A 331 2.70 -25.84 16.03
C LEU A 331 4.07 -25.53 15.38
N SER A 332 4.41 -26.24 14.30
CA SER A 332 5.65 -25.97 13.54
C SER A 332 5.48 -24.78 12.59
N MET A 333 6.55 -23.99 12.37
CA MET A 333 6.53 -22.83 11.47
C MET A 333 6.07 -23.16 10.04
N HIS A 334 6.29 -24.38 9.54
CA HIS A 334 5.85 -24.80 8.21
C HIS A 334 4.31 -24.82 8.05
N GLN A 335 3.57 -25.00 9.15
CA GLN A 335 2.12 -25.02 9.12
C GLN A 335 1.51 -23.61 9.10
N CYS A 336 2.27 -22.59 9.51
CA CYS A 336 1.85 -21.19 9.48
C CYS A 336 2.61 -20.49 8.34
N LYS A 337 1.98 -20.33 7.16
CA LYS A 337 2.58 -19.71 5.93
C LYS A 337 2.89 -18.20 6.09
N VAL A 338 3.66 -17.83 7.11
CA VAL A 338 4.15 -16.49 7.44
C VAL A 338 5.58 -16.34 6.90
N ARG A 339 5.86 -15.27 6.16
CA ARG A 339 7.24 -14.97 5.76
C ARG A 339 7.92 -14.24 6.92
N LEU A 340 8.83 -14.93 7.61
CA LEU A 340 9.77 -14.27 8.51
C LEU A 340 10.95 -13.73 7.70
N ARG A 341 11.29 -12.46 7.92
CA ARG A 341 12.57 -11.90 7.51
C ARG A 341 13.24 -11.36 8.76
N ILE A 342 14.33 -11.97 9.18
CA ILE A 342 15.19 -11.41 10.22
C ILE A 342 15.98 -10.30 9.54
N LEU A 343 15.77 -9.05 9.97
CA LEU A 343 16.64 -7.94 9.59
C LEU A 343 17.87 -8.06 10.50
N LEU A 344 18.79 -8.95 10.13
CA LEU A 344 20.08 -9.05 10.81
C LEU A 344 20.92 -7.85 10.37
N ASN A 345 20.90 -6.77 11.16
CA ASN A 345 22.09 -5.92 11.26
C ASN A 345 23.06 -6.68 12.16
N VAL A 346 23.86 -7.56 11.56
CA VAL A 346 25.08 -8.03 12.21
C VAL A 346 26.02 -6.83 12.22
N ARG A 347 26.46 -6.44 13.41
CA ARG A 347 27.48 -5.40 13.65
C ARG A 347 28.72 -5.61 12.80
#